data_AF-A0A960PP94-F1
#
_entry.id   AF-A0A960PP94-F1
#
_cell.length_a   1.000
_cell.length_b   1.000
_cell.length_c   1.000
_cell.angle_alpha   90.00
_cell.angle_beta   90.00
_cell.angle_gamma   90.00
#
_symmetry.space_group_name_H-M   'P 1'
#
loop_
_entity.id
_entity.type
_entity.pdbx_description
1 polymer ?
#
loop_
_entity_poly.entity_id
_entity_poly.type
_entity_poly.pdbx_seq_one_letter_code
_entity_poly.pdbx_strand_id
1 'polypeptide(L)'
;GRGDGQVKIRGFRVEVGEVESALAEHPGVRGSVVVAHKPSGAAAARLVAYLVPSEEPVEASTSLGEELRAYLGSRLPEYMVPSLFVELSELPLTATGKVDRRSLPAPEGEAVPRGDAQAPRSEAERILTEIWSKVLAVPEVGVEDDFFSLGGDSILSIQITSRAQEAGLSISPRLIFEHPTVAQLALVAEAAGEATAPQEELFGAVPLVPIQKSFLEGDPTDLHHFNMPMLLAVEEALPPAVLEGALSALVRHHDALRLRFFLAEEGWRQEYGPVEGSFEVRTFDLSDLPPERWAEAVSEEGGRLQASLRLEGPLVRAAFFDTGGRQDRLLLVLHHLVVDGV
;
A
#
# COMPACT_ATOMS: atom_id res chain seq x y z
N GLY A 1 5.55 -30.33 -8.52
CA GLY A 1 4.92 -30.86 -7.30
C GLY A 1 3.57 -30.22 -7.11
N ARG A 2 2.64 -30.86 -6.38
CA ARG A 2 1.20 -30.55 -6.32
C ARG A 2 0.89 -29.20 -5.62
N GLY A 3 0.39 -28.23 -6.40
CA GLY A 3 -0.92 -27.56 -6.23
C GLY A 3 -1.18 -26.56 -5.10
N ASP A 4 -0.80 -26.79 -3.85
CA ASP A 4 -1.54 -26.20 -2.71
C ASP A 4 -0.74 -25.22 -1.81
N GLY A 5 0.33 -24.59 -2.31
CA GLY A 5 1.22 -23.73 -1.51
C GLY A 5 1.30 -22.25 -1.89
N GLN A 6 0.66 -21.82 -2.98
CA GLN A 6 0.80 -20.43 -3.43
C GLN A 6 -0.01 -19.46 -2.56
N VAL A 7 0.66 -18.42 -2.07
CA VAL A 7 0.04 -17.33 -1.30
C VAL A 7 0.35 -15.98 -1.92
N LYS A 8 -0.51 -14.99 -1.70
CA LYS A 8 -0.25 -13.60 -2.11
C LYS A 8 0.29 -12.80 -0.94
N ILE A 9 1.49 -12.25 -1.08
CA ILE A 9 2.18 -11.45 -0.07
C ILE A 9 2.62 -10.15 -0.74
N ARG A 10 2.10 -9.01 -0.27
CA ARG A 10 2.47 -7.68 -0.78
C ARG A 10 2.40 -7.56 -2.32
N GLY A 11 1.40 -8.17 -2.94
CA GLY A 11 1.21 -8.20 -4.40
C GLY A 11 2.01 -9.28 -5.14
N PHE A 12 2.98 -9.95 -4.49
CA PHE A 12 3.75 -11.04 -5.04
C PHE A 12 3.06 -12.38 -4.84
N ARG A 13 3.23 -13.28 -5.81
CA ARG A 13 2.80 -14.67 -5.71
C ARG A 13 3.98 -15.48 -5.17
N VAL A 14 3.87 -15.96 -3.95
CA VAL A 14 4.94 -16.67 -3.25
C VAL A 14 4.60 -18.16 -3.17
N GLU A 15 5.58 -18.98 -3.53
CA GLU A 15 5.54 -20.43 -3.31
C GLU A 15 6.08 -20.73 -1.91
N VAL A 16 5.20 -20.97 -0.92
CA VAL A 16 5.66 -21.21 0.46
C VAL A 16 6.60 -22.41 0.57
N GLY A 17 6.47 -23.39 -0.32
CA GLY A 17 7.33 -24.56 -0.37
C GLY A 17 8.79 -24.25 -0.71
N GLU A 18 9.06 -23.15 -1.45
CA GLU A 18 10.43 -22.69 -1.72
C GLU A 18 11.08 -22.14 -0.44
N VAL A 19 10.31 -21.37 0.34
CA VAL A 19 10.74 -20.86 1.65
C VAL A 19 10.95 -22.00 2.65
N GLU A 20 10.01 -22.96 2.71
CA GLU A 20 10.12 -24.16 3.56
C GLU A 20 11.37 -24.99 3.20
N SER A 21 11.67 -25.13 1.89
CA SER A 21 12.86 -25.86 1.42
C SER A 21 14.16 -25.16 1.84
N ALA A 22 14.24 -23.84 1.68
CA ALA A 22 15.41 -23.07 2.11
C ALA A 22 15.61 -23.15 3.63
N LEU A 23 14.54 -23.09 4.42
CA LEU A 23 14.59 -23.28 5.87
C LEU A 23 15.10 -24.67 6.27
N ALA A 24 14.69 -25.71 5.53
CA ALA A 24 15.10 -27.09 5.80
C ALA A 24 16.60 -27.37 5.51
N GLU A 25 17.26 -26.50 4.74
CA GLU A 25 18.72 -26.57 4.51
C GLU A 25 19.53 -25.96 5.66
N HIS A 26 18.89 -25.27 6.61
CA HIS A 26 19.56 -24.70 7.77
C HIS A 26 19.81 -25.75 8.86
N PRO A 27 21.06 -25.91 9.37
CA PRO A 27 21.37 -26.92 10.39
C PRO A 27 20.63 -26.70 11.71
N GLY A 28 20.27 -25.45 12.02
CA GLY A 28 19.47 -25.08 13.19
C GLY A 28 17.97 -25.45 13.13
N VAL A 29 17.47 -25.99 12.01
CA VAL A 29 16.03 -26.25 11.80
C VAL A 29 15.78 -27.74 11.58
N ARG A 30 15.08 -28.38 12.52
CA ARG A 30 14.61 -29.77 12.41
C ARG A 30 13.33 -29.89 11.60
N GLY A 31 12.48 -28.87 11.63
CA GLY A 31 11.23 -28.84 10.88
C GLY A 31 10.71 -27.43 10.73
N SER A 32 10.00 -27.16 9.63
CA SER A 32 9.41 -25.86 9.37
C SER A 32 8.06 -25.99 8.66
N VAL A 33 7.19 -24.99 8.87
CA VAL A 33 6.01 -24.77 8.03
C VAL A 33 5.81 -23.26 7.87
N VAL A 34 5.53 -22.84 6.64
CA VAL A 34 5.34 -21.42 6.32
C VAL A 34 3.88 -21.20 5.93
N VAL A 35 3.28 -20.15 6.49
CA VAL A 35 1.90 -19.76 6.21
C VAL A 35 1.79 -18.27 5.95
N ALA A 36 0.80 -17.90 5.13
CA ALA A 36 0.37 -16.51 5.02
C ALA A 36 -0.60 -16.20 6.16
N HIS A 37 -0.34 -15.14 6.91
CA HIS A 37 -1.18 -14.64 7.97
C HIS A 37 -1.52 -13.17 7.71
N LYS A 38 -2.80 -12.80 7.80
CA LYS A 38 -3.25 -11.41 7.67
C LYS A 38 -3.80 -10.95 9.02
N PRO A 39 -3.06 -10.15 9.79
CA PRO A 39 -3.57 -9.57 11.04
C PRO A 39 -4.84 -8.74 10.79
N SER A 40 -5.71 -8.66 11.79
CA SER A 40 -6.89 -7.80 11.73
C SER A 40 -6.48 -6.34 11.54
N GLY A 41 -7.10 -5.64 10.58
CA GLY A 41 -6.76 -4.24 10.26
C GLY A 41 -5.53 -4.04 9.38
N ALA A 42 -4.72 -5.08 9.09
CA ALA A 42 -3.57 -4.96 8.21
C ALA A 42 -3.98 -4.84 6.73
N ALA A 43 -3.26 -4.03 5.97
CA ALA A 43 -3.50 -3.86 4.52
C ALA A 43 -3.20 -5.15 3.74
N ALA A 44 -2.11 -5.85 4.09
CA ALA A 44 -1.61 -7.02 3.38
C ALA A 44 -1.33 -8.21 4.32
N ALA A 45 -1.33 -9.42 3.74
CA ALA A 45 -0.86 -10.62 4.43
C ALA A 45 0.67 -10.64 4.52
N ARG A 46 1.19 -11.25 5.58
CA ARG A 46 2.62 -11.44 5.84
C ARG A 46 2.95 -12.94 5.95
N LEU A 47 4.20 -13.30 5.70
CA LEU A 47 4.69 -14.67 5.89
C LEU A 47 5.09 -14.89 7.36
N VAL A 48 4.64 -16.01 7.90
CA VAL A 48 5.01 -16.52 9.22
C VAL A 48 5.62 -17.90 9.04
N ALA A 49 6.83 -18.09 9.57
CA ALA A 49 7.49 -19.38 9.62
C ALA A 49 7.39 -19.96 11.04
N TYR A 50 6.77 -21.12 11.16
CA TYR A 50 6.83 -21.92 12.38
C TYR A 50 7.99 -22.88 12.27
N LEU A 51 8.84 -22.88 13.29
CA LEU A 51 10.12 -23.58 13.30
C LEU A 51 10.15 -24.57 14.44
N VAL A 52 10.81 -25.68 14.19
CA VAL A 52 11.20 -26.62 15.23
C VAL A 52 12.73 -26.63 15.24
N PRO A 53 13.37 -26.08 16.28
CA PRO A 53 14.82 -26.04 16.38
C PRO A 53 15.44 -27.44 16.34
N SER A 54 16.67 -27.56 15.83
CA SER A 54 17.48 -28.77 15.99
C SER A 54 18.09 -28.85 17.39
N GLU A 55 18.52 -30.05 17.80
CA GLU A 55 19.16 -30.26 19.11
C GLU A 55 20.61 -29.76 19.16
N GLU A 56 21.16 -29.30 18.03
CA GLU A 56 22.50 -28.73 17.97
C GLU A 56 22.48 -27.27 18.47
N PRO A 57 23.38 -26.89 19.40
CA PRO A 57 23.39 -25.52 19.93
C PRO A 57 23.72 -24.53 18.82
N VAL A 58 22.80 -23.61 18.54
CA VAL A 58 23.12 -22.37 17.84
C VAL A 58 23.92 -21.48 18.79
N GLU A 59 24.97 -20.82 18.28
CA GLU A 59 25.79 -19.92 19.09
C GLU A 59 24.91 -18.88 19.81
N ALA A 60 25.10 -18.76 21.13
CA ALA A 60 24.17 -18.12 22.07
C ALA A 60 24.06 -16.58 21.99
N SER A 61 24.42 -15.97 20.86
CA SER A 61 24.47 -14.51 20.72
C SER A 61 23.29 -13.90 19.96
N THR A 62 22.51 -14.67 19.20
CA THR A 62 21.38 -14.19 18.38
C THR A 62 20.21 -15.16 18.44
N SER A 63 18.97 -14.68 18.31
CA SER A 63 17.81 -15.57 18.23
C SER A 63 17.84 -16.39 16.93
N LEU A 64 17.32 -17.63 16.95
CA LEU A 64 17.27 -18.48 15.75
C LEU A 64 16.48 -17.80 14.60
N GLY A 65 15.44 -17.03 14.93
CA GLY A 65 14.67 -16.26 13.96
C GLY A 65 15.49 -15.20 13.22
N GLU A 66 16.37 -14.47 13.91
CA GLU A 66 17.24 -13.45 13.29
C GLU A 66 18.29 -14.09 12.38
N GLU A 67 18.91 -15.18 12.83
CA GLU A 67 19.85 -15.96 12.02
C GLU A 67 19.17 -16.45 10.74
N LEU A 68 17.97 -17.02 10.86
CA LEU A 68 17.20 -17.53 9.72
C LEU A 68 16.75 -16.41 8.77
N ARG A 69 16.40 -15.24 9.30
CA ARG A 69 16.08 -14.08 8.46
C ARG A 69 17.28 -13.68 7.59
N ALA A 70 18.45 -13.56 8.19
CA ALA A 70 19.68 -13.23 7.46
C ALA A 70 20.05 -14.34 6.45
N TYR A 71 19.93 -15.60 6.87
CA TYR A 71 20.17 -16.76 6.03
C TYR A 71 19.26 -16.78 4.79
N LEU A 72 17.95 -16.54 4.97
CA LEU A 72 16.98 -16.50 3.87
C LEU A 72 17.17 -15.26 3.00
N GLY A 73 17.46 -14.09 3.58
CA GLY A 73 17.70 -12.85 2.84
C GLY A 73 18.89 -12.91 1.87
N SER A 74 19.86 -13.79 2.13
CA SER A 74 20.97 -14.04 1.20
C SER A 74 20.63 -14.97 0.03
N ARG A 75 19.48 -15.65 0.05
CA ARG A 75 19.10 -16.73 -0.89
C ARG A 75 17.79 -16.46 -1.63
N LEU A 76 16.87 -15.76 -0.99
CA LEU A 76 15.54 -15.51 -1.49
C LEU A 76 15.32 -14.01 -1.69
N PRO A 77 14.44 -13.61 -2.63
CA PRO A 77 13.94 -12.26 -2.69
C PRO A 77 13.31 -11.82 -1.37
N GLU A 78 13.43 -10.55 -1.02
CA GLU A 78 12.96 -9.98 0.26
C GLU A 78 11.49 -10.33 0.58
N TYR A 79 10.60 -10.28 -0.41
CA TYR A 79 9.17 -10.58 -0.23
C TYR A 79 8.87 -12.06 0.11
N MET A 80 9.84 -12.97 -0.06
CA MET A 80 9.73 -14.37 0.32
C MET A 80 10.26 -14.64 1.74
N VAL A 81 11.00 -13.70 2.33
CA VAL A 81 11.55 -13.85 3.68
C VAL A 81 10.42 -13.66 4.70
N PRO A 82 10.17 -14.64 5.60
CA PRO A 82 9.18 -14.49 6.65
C PRO A 82 9.45 -13.28 7.54
N SER A 83 8.39 -12.50 7.78
CA SER A 83 8.44 -11.39 8.73
C SER A 83 8.52 -11.88 10.18
N LEU A 84 7.91 -13.03 10.47
CA LEU A 84 7.82 -13.58 11.82
C LEU A 84 8.27 -15.05 11.84
N PHE A 85 9.04 -15.40 12.87
CA PHE A 85 9.50 -16.75 13.15
C PHE A 85 8.95 -17.16 14.52
N VAL A 86 8.25 -18.30 14.58
CA VAL A 86 7.62 -18.83 15.79
C VAL A 86 8.22 -20.19 16.10
N GLU A 87 8.91 -20.31 17.22
CA GLU A 87 9.50 -21.58 17.64
C GLU A 87 8.44 -22.48 18.31
N LEU A 88 8.41 -23.74 17.90
CA LEU A 88 7.55 -24.79 18.41
C LEU A 88 8.40 -25.97 18.89
N SER A 89 7.93 -26.67 19.91
CA SER A 89 8.52 -27.96 20.32
C SER A 89 8.34 -29.04 19.24
N GLU A 90 7.20 -29.03 18.55
CA GLU A 90 6.87 -29.93 17.45
C GLU A 90 5.82 -29.30 16.51
N LEU A 91 5.79 -29.76 15.25
CA LEU A 91 4.74 -29.35 14.31
C LEU A 91 3.45 -30.13 14.61
N PRO A 92 2.28 -29.47 14.67
CA PRO A 92 1.01 -30.17 14.82
C PRO A 92 0.76 -31.05 13.58
N LEU A 93 0.35 -32.30 13.80
CA LEU A 93 0.08 -33.27 12.73
C LEU A 93 -1.39 -33.69 12.74
N THR A 94 -1.98 -33.85 11.56
CA THR A 94 -3.28 -34.50 11.35
C THR A 94 -3.19 -36.00 11.67
N ALA A 95 -4.34 -36.67 11.82
CA ALA A 95 -4.42 -38.13 11.98
C ALA A 95 -3.73 -38.94 10.85
N THR A 96 -3.43 -38.31 9.72
CA THR A 96 -2.72 -38.93 8.58
C THR A 96 -1.21 -38.67 8.58
N GLY A 97 -0.68 -38.00 9.62
CA GLY A 97 0.75 -37.67 9.75
C GLY A 97 1.21 -36.46 8.92
N LYS A 98 0.30 -35.73 8.27
CA LYS A 98 0.60 -34.47 7.58
C LYS A 98 0.50 -33.28 8.55
N VAL A 99 1.30 -32.23 8.35
CA VAL A 99 1.23 -30.99 9.13
C VAL A 99 -0.19 -30.40 9.10
N ASP A 100 -0.76 -30.17 10.28
CA ASP A 100 -2.05 -29.54 10.47
C ASP A 100 -1.89 -28.02 10.62
N ARG A 101 -1.87 -27.33 9.47
CA ARG A 101 -1.73 -25.87 9.40
C ARG A 101 -2.84 -25.10 10.13
N ARG A 102 -4.01 -25.72 10.37
CA ARG A 102 -5.13 -25.07 11.06
C ARG A 102 -4.97 -25.07 12.58
N SER A 103 -4.16 -26.00 13.09
CA SER A 103 -3.86 -26.15 14.52
C SER A 103 -2.56 -25.45 14.92
N LEU A 104 -1.93 -24.71 14.00
CA LEU A 104 -0.79 -23.86 14.33
C LEU A 104 -1.26 -22.77 15.31
N PRO A 105 -0.48 -22.48 16.37
CA PRO A 105 -0.84 -21.42 17.30
C PRO A 105 -0.92 -20.10 16.54
N ALA A 106 -1.84 -19.23 16.92
CA ALA A 106 -1.88 -17.89 16.36
C ALA A 106 -0.47 -17.26 16.53
N PRO A 107 0.12 -16.69 15.47
CA PRO A 107 1.42 -16.04 15.58
C PRO A 107 1.28 -14.96 16.65
N GLU A 108 2.04 -15.08 17.73
CA GLU A 108 1.98 -14.14 18.84
C GLU A 108 2.10 -12.72 18.29
N GLY A 109 1.02 -11.95 18.46
CA GLY A 109 0.72 -10.77 17.66
C GLY A 109 -0.72 -10.25 17.84
N GLU A 110 -1.64 -11.06 18.36
CA GLU A 110 -2.90 -10.55 18.94
C GLU A 110 -2.76 -10.22 20.43
N ALA A 111 -1.77 -10.80 21.10
CA ALA A 111 -1.28 -10.38 22.39
C ALA A 111 0.17 -10.81 22.45
N VAL A 112 1.10 -9.88 22.23
CA VAL A 112 2.41 -10.08 22.83
C VAL A 112 2.22 -9.69 24.30
N PRO A 113 2.36 -10.60 25.28
CA PRO A 113 2.79 -10.17 26.60
C PRO A 113 4.27 -9.78 26.41
N ARG A 114 4.50 -8.58 25.88
CA ARG A 114 5.84 -8.00 25.80
C ARG A 114 6.16 -7.54 27.22
N GLY A 115 6.71 -8.47 28.01
CA GLY A 115 7.62 -8.03 29.06
C GLY A 115 8.66 -7.15 28.36
N ASP A 116 8.67 -5.87 28.71
CA ASP A 116 9.65 -4.88 28.28
C ASP A 116 9.53 -4.35 26.84
N ALA A 117 8.33 -4.00 26.36
CA ALA A 117 8.25 -2.97 25.31
C ALA A 117 8.90 -1.70 25.88
N GLN A 118 10.15 -1.43 25.48
CA GLN A 118 10.88 -0.29 25.99
C GLN A 118 10.16 0.98 25.55
N ALA A 119 9.71 1.75 26.55
CA ALA A 119 9.02 3.00 26.31
C ALA A 119 9.92 3.99 25.58
N PRO A 120 9.35 4.87 24.73
CA PRO A 120 10.08 5.97 24.11
C PRO A 120 10.86 6.80 25.13
N ARG A 121 12.12 7.08 24.81
CA ARG A 121 13.09 7.83 25.61
C ARG A 121 13.29 9.25 25.08
N SER A 122 12.86 9.53 23.85
CA SER A 122 12.91 10.85 23.22
C SER A 122 11.61 11.20 22.52
N GLU A 123 11.43 12.48 22.21
CA GLU A 123 10.27 12.96 21.44
C GLU A 123 10.22 12.36 20.04
N ALA A 124 11.39 12.19 19.39
CA ALA A 124 11.47 11.54 18.09
C ALA A 124 11.03 10.07 18.16
N GLU A 125 11.48 9.32 19.18
CA GLU A 125 11.03 7.93 19.40
C GLU A 125 9.52 7.87 19.66
N ARG A 126 8.95 8.83 20.41
CA ARG A 126 7.50 8.88 20.68
C ARG A 126 6.71 9.11 19.40
N ILE A 127 7.11 10.08 18.59
CA ILE A 127 6.46 10.36 17.30
C ILE A 127 6.54 9.13 16.38
N LEU A 128 7.73 8.53 16.26
CA LEU A 128 7.94 7.38 15.38
C LEU A 128 7.14 6.15 15.83
N THR A 129 7.14 5.81 17.12
CA THR A 129 6.34 4.68 17.66
C THR A 129 4.83 4.87 17.40
N GLU A 130 4.30 6.07 17.59
CA GLU A 130 2.89 6.39 17.30
C GLU A 130 2.55 6.25 15.80
N ILE A 131 3.43 6.74 14.93
CA ILE A 131 3.26 6.63 13.48
C ILE A 131 3.32 5.16 13.05
N TRP A 132 4.31 4.41 13.54
CA TRP A 132 4.50 3.00 13.20
C TRP A 132 3.32 2.15 13.65
N SER A 133 2.83 2.33 14.88
CA SER A 133 1.64 1.64 15.38
C SER A 133 0.45 1.81 14.44
N LYS A 134 0.19 3.04 13.98
CA LYS A 134 -0.92 3.34 13.06
C LYS A 134 -0.70 2.78 11.66
N VAL A 135 0.51 2.89 11.10
CA VAL A 135 0.81 2.43 9.72
C VAL A 135 0.85 0.90 9.65
N LEU A 136 1.49 0.26 10.62
CA LEU A 136 1.66 -1.20 10.68
C LEU A 136 0.41 -1.91 11.24
N ALA A 137 -0.58 -1.14 11.72
CA ALA A 137 -1.79 -1.65 12.37
C ALA A 137 -1.47 -2.58 13.55
N VAL A 138 -0.50 -2.19 14.37
CA VAL A 138 -0.11 -2.92 15.60
C VAL A 138 -0.44 -2.07 16.84
N PRO A 139 -0.99 -2.64 17.92
CA PRO A 139 -1.45 -1.86 19.08
C PRO A 139 -0.35 -1.05 19.76
N GLU A 140 0.87 -1.58 19.82
CA GLU A 140 2.02 -0.94 20.47
C GLU A 140 3.31 -1.32 19.73
N VAL A 141 4.22 -0.36 19.60
CA VAL A 141 5.55 -0.52 19.00
C VAL A 141 6.59 -0.13 20.04
N GLY A 142 7.47 -1.06 20.40
CA GLY A 142 8.64 -0.80 21.24
C GLY A 142 9.76 -0.15 20.44
N VAL A 143 10.63 0.61 21.10
CA VAL A 143 11.68 1.36 20.38
C VAL A 143 12.72 0.48 19.68
N GLU A 144 12.93 -0.74 20.18
CA GLU A 144 13.85 -1.73 19.59
C GLU A 144 13.14 -2.70 18.62
N ASP A 145 11.84 -2.50 18.35
CA ASP A 145 11.15 -3.34 17.37
C ASP A 145 11.66 -3.07 15.96
N ASP A 146 11.97 -4.16 15.27
CA ASP A 146 12.37 -4.13 13.87
C ASP A 146 11.15 -3.94 12.93
N PHE A 147 11.23 -2.94 12.07
CA PHE A 147 10.20 -2.54 11.11
C PHE A 147 9.68 -3.71 10.27
N PHE A 148 10.60 -4.51 9.74
CA PHE A 148 10.28 -5.62 8.84
C PHE A 148 9.65 -6.79 9.58
N SER A 149 10.07 -7.01 10.83
CA SER A 149 9.48 -7.99 11.75
C SER A 149 8.03 -7.68 12.07
N LEU A 150 7.70 -6.39 12.18
CA LEU A 150 6.33 -5.92 12.36
C LEU A 150 5.49 -5.99 11.07
N GLY A 151 6.08 -6.37 9.94
CA GLY A 151 5.40 -6.47 8.65
C GLY A 151 5.58 -5.26 7.73
N GLY A 152 6.52 -4.36 8.06
CA GLY A 152 6.92 -3.22 7.24
C GLY A 152 7.45 -3.60 5.85
N ASP A 153 7.17 -2.73 4.87
CA ASP A 153 7.68 -2.82 3.49
C ASP A 153 7.93 -1.42 2.91
N SER A 154 8.29 -1.34 1.63
CA SER A 154 8.59 -0.09 0.93
C SER A 154 7.40 0.87 0.82
N ILE A 155 6.16 0.38 0.75
CA ILE A 155 4.96 1.23 0.70
C ILE A 155 4.71 1.81 2.08
N LEU A 156 4.77 0.96 3.11
CA LEU A 156 4.60 1.40 4.49
C LEU A 156 5.72 2.35 4.93
N SER A 157 6.95 2.18 4.42
CA SER A 157 8.05 3.11 4.70
C SER A 157 7.81 4.49 4.09
N ILE A 158 7.26 4.58 2.87
CA ILE A 158 6.81 5.85 2.27
C ILE A 158 5.74 6.51 3.16
N GLN A 159 4.71 5.76 3.57
CA GLN A 159 3.64 6.30 4.43
C GLN A 159 4.18 6.79 5.79
N ILE A 160 5.11 6.05 6.40
CA ILE A 160 5.78 6.46 7.64
C ILE A 160 6.56 7.75 7.41
N THR A 161 7.36 7.83 6.33
CA THR A 161 8.18 9.03 6.07
C THR A 161 7.34 10.28 5.84
N SER A 162 6.22 10.16 5.11
CA SER A 162 5.29 11.27 4.91
C SER A 162 4.66 11.74 6.23
N ARG A 163 4.18 10.81 7.07
CA ARG A 163 3.59 11.15 8.37
C ARG A 163 4.63 11.70 9.36
N ALA A 164 5.86 11.21 9.29
CA ALA A 164 6.97 11.71 10.10
C ALA A 164 7.29 13.16 9.71
N GLN A 165 7.32 13.45 8.41
CA GLN A 165 7.52 14.81 7.90
C GLN A 165 6.44 15.77 8.41
N GLU A 166 5.16 15.37 8.36
CA GLU A 166 4.04 16.12 8.94
C GLU A 166 4.17 16.34 10.45
N ALA A 167 4.76 15.38 11.15
CA ALA A 167 5.03 15.44 12.59
C ALA A 167 6.36 16.15 12.93
N GLY A 168 7.04 16.76 11.95
CA GLY A 168 8.24 17.55 12.17
C GLY A 168 9.56 16.77 12.15
N LEU A 169 9.56 15.52 11.66
CA LEU A 169 10.74 14.67 11.51
C LEU A 169 11.03 14.37 10.03
N SER A 170 12.21 14.75 9.55
CA SER A 170 12.68 14.42 8.21
C SER A 170 13.42 13.09 8.25
N ILE A 171 12.84 12.08 7.62
CA ILE A 171 13.43 10.76 7.40
C ILE A 171 13.16 10.33 5.96
N SER A 172 14.02 9.47 5.41
CA SER A 172 13.81 8.89 4.08
C SER A 172 13.50 7.39 4.18
N PRO A 173 12.80 6.80 3.19
CA PRO A 173 12.61 5.36 3.13
C PRO A 173 13.92 4.59 3.28
N ARG A 174 15.00 5.09 2.66
CA ARG A 174 16.34 4.51 2.78
C ARG A 174 16.82 4.41 4.23
N LEU A 175 16.61 5.45 5.04
CA LEU A 175 17.02 5.44 6.46
C LEU A 175 16.27 4.38 7.27
N ILE A 176 15.01 4.08 6.94
CA ILE A 176 14.26 2.99 7.61
C ILE A 176 14.90 1.63 7.31
N PHE A 177 15.43 1.41 6.11
CA PHE A 177 16.14 0.18 5.78
C PHE A 177 17.52 0.09 6.45
N GLU A 178 18.25 1.21 6.54
CA GLU A 178 19.56 1.27 7.20
C GLU A 178 19.45 1.23 8.73
N HIS A 179 18.33 1.70 9.29
CA HIS A 179 18.05 1.83 10.71
C HIS A 179 16.64 1.29 11.03
N PRO A 180 16.47 -0.04 11.03
CA PRO A 180 15.15 -0.67 11.05
C PRO A 180 14.42 -0.63 12.40
N THR A 181 15.01 -0.07 13.45
CA THR A 181 14.32 0.14 14.74
C THR A 181 14.05 1.61 14.97
N VAL A 182 13.00 1.92 15.74
CA VAL A 182 12.67 3.32 16.10
C VAL A 182 13.82 3.99 16.84
N ALA A 183 14.50 3.27 17.74
CA ALA A 183 15.67 3.74 18.47
C ALA A 183 16.80 4.17 17.53
N GLN A 184 17.13 3.35 16.54
CA GLN A 184 18.18 3.66 15.57
C GLN A 184 17.76 4.79 14.63
N LEU A 185 16.52 4.76 14.16
CA LEU A 185 15.99 5.76 13.23
C LEU A 185 15.91 7.14 13.88
N ALA A 186 15.53 7.22 15.16
CA ALA A 186 15.46 8.46 15.91
C ALA A 186 16.83 9.16 16.05
N LEU A 187 17.95 8.41 16.01
CA LEU A 187 19.29 8.99 16.08
C LEU A 187 19.71 9.70 14.79
N VAL A 188 19.13 9.32 13.65
CA VAL A 188 19.44 9.87 12.33
C VAL A 188 18.30 10.73 11.76
N ALA A 189 17.16 10.78 12.45
CA ALA A 189 16.05 11.65 12.11
C ALA A 189 16.45 13.10 12.34
N GLU A 190 16.31 13.92 11.30
CA GLU A 190 16.54 15.35 11.40
C GLU A 190 15.23 16.07 11.72
N ALA A 191 15.31 17.25 12.31
CA ALA A 191 14.14 18.12 12.38
C ALA A 191 13.73 18.45 10.94
N ALA A 192 12.47 18.18 10.59
CA ALA A 192 11.92 18.68 9.34
C ALA A 192 12.05 20.21 9.36
N GLY A 193 12.78 20.76 8.39
CA GLY A 193 12.69 22.19 8.13
C GLY A 193 11.22 22.55 7.88
N GLU A 194 10.79 23.75 8.26
CA GLU A 194 9.48 24.24 7.86
C GLU A 194 9.41 24.20 6.33
N ALA A 195 8.72 23.20 5.79
CA ALA A 195 8.41 23.12 4.37
C ALA A 195 7.39 24.22 4.08
N THR A 196 7.89 25.44 3.98
CA THR A 196 7.17 26.66 3.59
C THR A 196 7.03 26.69 2.07
N ALA A 197 6.55 25.59 1.49
CA ALA A 197 5.99 25.67 0.15
C ALA A 197 4.69 26.49 0.29
N PRO A 198 4.55 27.63 -0.40
CA PRO A 198 3.30 28.37 -0.39
C PRO A 198 2.18 27.44 -0.88
N GLN A 199 1.14 27.24 -0.06
CA GLN A 199 -0.06 26.51 -0.47
C GLN A 199 -1.04 27.40 -1.25
N GLU A 200 -0.50 28.38 -1.97
CA GLU A 200 -1.31 29.22 -2.84
C GLU A 200 -1.67 28.44 -4.12
N GLU A 201 -2.84 28.73 -4.67
CA GLU A 201 -3.28 28.11 -5.93
C GLU A 201 -2.25 28.40 -7.04
N LEU A 202 -1.77 27.34 -7.69
CA LEU A 202 -0.83 27.47 -8.79
C LEU A 202 -1.54 27.77 -10.12
N PHE A 203 -0.95 28.64 -10.93
CA PHE A 203 -1.49 29.08 -12.22
C PHE A 203 -0.42 29.12 -13.30
N GLY A 204 -0.86 28.98 -14.56
CA GLY A 204 -0.01 29.17 -15.73
C GLY A 204 0.85 27.95 -16.09
N ALA A 205 1.82 28.18 -16.98
CA ALA A 205 2.67 27.14 -17.53
C ALA A 205 3.64 26.57 -16.49
N VAL A 206 3.82 25.26 -16.50
CA VAL A 206 4.75 24.54 -15.62
C VAL A 206 5.58 23.55 -16.45
N PRO A 207 6.89 23.36 -16.16
CA PRO A 207 7.70 22.42 -16.92
C PRO A 207 7.24 20.98 -16.72
N LEU A 208 7.21 20.18 -17.79
CA LEU A 208 6.95 18.74 -17.69
C LEU A 208 7.99 18.05 -16.80
N VAL A 209 7.55 17.20 -15.88
CA VAL A 209 8.47 16.33 -15.14
C VAL A 209 8.94 15.18 -16.05
N PRO A 210 10.10 14.55 -15.76
CA PRO A 210 10.68 13.55 -16.66
C PRO A 210 9.74 12.40 -17.05
N ILE A 211 8.90 11.94 -16.11
CA ILE A 211 7.94 10.86 -16.38
C ILE A 211 6.83 11.30 -17.33
N GLN A 212 6.31 12.53 -17.18
CA GLN A 212 5.31 13.08 -18.10
C GLN A 212 5.89 13.25 -19.50
N LYS A 213 7.14 13.74 -19.60
CA LYS A 213 7.84 13.85 -20.89
C LYS A 213 7.98 12.49 -21.57
N SER A 214 8.46 11.48 -20.83
CA SER A 214 8.61 10.12 -21.36
C SER A 214 7.28 9.51 -21.81
N PHE A 215 6.19 9.79 -21.11
CA PHE A 215 4.86 9.32 -21.49
C PHE A 215 4.37 10.01 -22.77
N LEU A 216 4.43 11.34 -22.83
CA LEU A 216 3.91 12.16 -23.93
C LEU A 216 4.72 12.02 -25.23
N GLU A 217 6.02 11.73 -25.14
CA GLU A 217 6.90 11.46 -26.28
C GLU A 217 6.89 9.98 -26.72
N GLY A 218 6.14 9.13 -26.02
CA GLY A 218 6.00 7.70 -26.28
C GLY A 218 5.06 7.37 -27.45
N ASP A 219 4.39 6.22 -27.37
CA ASP A 219 3.43 5.78 -28.37
C ASP A 219 2.14 6.63 -28.30
N PRO A 220 1.74 7.31 -29.39
CA PRO A 220 0.56 8.17 -29.39
C PRO A 220 -0.78 7.42 -29.29
N THR A 221 -0.78 6.10 -29.50
CA THR A 221 -2.01 5.30 -29.70
C THR A 221 -3.03 5.46 -28.57
N ASP A 222 -2.58 5.64 -27.32
CA ASP A 222 -3.44 5.70 -26.14
C ASP A 222 -3.15 6.89 -25.21
N LEU A 223 -2.53 7.97 -25.71
CA LEU A 223 -2.15 9.13 -24.87
C LEU A 223 -3.32 9.75 -24.12
N HIS A 224 -4.52 9.69 -24.67
CA HIS A 224 -5.74 10.18 -24.04
C HIS A 224 -6.45 9.15 -23.17
N HIS A 225 -6.09 7.87 -23.29
CA HIS A 225 -6.82 6.73 -22.76
C HIS A 225 -5.98 5.90 -21.78
N PHE A 226 -5.07 6.55 -21.05
CA PHE A 226 -4.30 5.94 -19.97
C PHE A 226 -4.93 6.30 -18.62
N ASN A 227 -6.13 5.77 -18.41
CA ASN A 227 -6.99 6.14 -17.28
C ASN A 227 -6.81 5.21 -16.08
N MET A 228 -7.05 5.74 -14.89
CA MET A 228 -7.18 5.03 -13.62
C MET A 228 -8.64 5.11 -13.13
N PRO A 229 -9.51 4.16 -13.53
CA PRO A 229 -10.89 4.15 -13.08
C PRO A 229 -11.04 3.52 -11.69
N MET A 230 -11.90 4.10 -10.86
CA MET A 230 -12.29 3.57 -9.55
C MET A 230 -13.80 3.57 -9.43
N LEU A 231 -14.39 2.38 -9.22
CA LEU A 231 -15.83 2.21 -9.01
C LEU A 231 -16.10 1.98 -7.52
N LEU A 232 -16.84 2.90 -6.91
CA LEU A 232 -17.19 2.89 -5.50
C LEU A 232 -18.65 2.49 -5.31
N ALA A 233 -18.92 1.70 -4.27
CA ALA A 233 -20.26 1.51 -3.76
C ALA A 233 -20.64 2.72 -2.89
N VAL A 234 -21.83 3.25 -3.11
CA VAL A 234 -22.36 4.36 -2.32
C VAL A 234 -23.37 3.78 -1.33
N GLU A 235 -23.06 3.86 -0.04
CA GLU A 235 -23.88 3.25 1.02
C GLU A 235 -25.02 4.16 1.48
N GLU A 236 -24.84 5.48 1.38
CA GLU A 236 -25.80 6.50 1.78
C GLU A 236 -26.23 7.34 0.59
N ALA A 237 -27.38 8.01 0.68
CA ALA A 237 -27.83 8.92 -0.37
C ALA A 237 -26.76 10.01 -0.63
N LEU A 238 -26.31 10.11 -1.88
CA LEU A 238 -25.30 11.08 -2.30
C LEU A 238 -25.94 12.12 -3.25
N PRO A 239 -26.37 13.29 -2.75
CA PRO A 239 -26.93 14.33 -3.60
C PRO A 239 -25.87 14.83 -4.61
N PRO A 240 -26.24 15.11 -5.87
CA PRO A 240 -25.29 15.58 -6.89
C PRO A 240 -24.49 16.82 -6.45
N ALA A 241 -25.13 17.76 -5.76
CA ALA A 241 -24.47 18.97 -5.25
C ALA A 241 -23.36 18.69 -4.22
N VAL A 242 -23.50 17.61 -3.43
CA VAL A 242 -22.47 17.20 -2.45
C VAL A 242 -21.27 16.61 -3.20
N LEU A 243 -21.53 15.77 -4.21
CA LEU A 243 -20.48 15.20 -5.05
C LEU A 243 -19.70 16.31 -5.80
N GLU A 244 -20.39 17.25 -6.42
CA GLU A 244 -19.77 18.39 -7.09
C GLU A 244 -18.95 19.26 -6.12
N GLY A 245 -19.47 19.52 -4.92
CA GLY A 245 -18.76 20.24 -3.87
C GLY A 245 -17.48 19.53 -3.42
N ALA A 246 -17.54 18.21 -3.24
CA ALA A 246 -16.39 17.39 -2.86
C ALA A 246 -15.31 17.37 -3.97
N LEU A 247 -15.70 17.19 -5.23
CA LEU A 247 -14.77 17.24 -6.36
C LEU A 247 -14.16 18.63 -6.53
N SER A 248 -14.94 19.70 -6.34
CA SER A 248 -14.41 21.07 -6.33
C SER A 248 -13.38 21.28 -5.22
N ALA A 249 -13.61 20.73 -4.03
CA ALA A 249 -12.65 20.80 -2.93
C ALA A 249 -11.36 20.02 -3.26
N LEU A 250 -11.47 18.81 -3.81
CA LEU A 250 -10.32 18.00 -4.22
C LEU A 250 -9.47 18.69 -5.29
N VAL A 251 -10.10 19.22 -6.33
CA VAL A 251 -9.41 19.90 -7.43
C VAL A 251 -8.78 21.23 -6.99
N ARG A 252 -9.35 21.91 -5.98
CA ARG A 252 -8.74 23.09 -5.37
C ARG A 252 -7.55 22.73 -4.47
N HIS A 253 -7.60 21.59 -3.80
CA HIS A 253 -6.53 21.14 -2.92
C HIS A 253 -5.34 20.55 -3.69
N HIS A 254 -5.60 19.88 -4.82
CA HIS A 254 -4.58 19.21 -5.62
C HIS A 254 -4.45 19.84 -7.00
N ASP A 255 -3.45 20.72 -7.17
CA ASP A 255 -3.20 21.43 -8.42
C ASP A 255 -2.95 20.49 -9.62
N ALA A 256 -2.39 19.30 -9.37
CA ALA A 256 -2.17 18.28 -10.38
C ALA A 256 -3.47 17.90 -11.12
N LEU A 257 -4.61 17.87 -10.42
CA LEU A 257 -5.92 17.54 -11.01
C LEU A 257 -6.42 18.60 -12.00
N ARG A 258 -5.81 19.79 -11.98
CA ARG A 258 -6.09 20.89 -12.91
C ARG A 258 -5.13 20.94 -14.10
N LEU A 259 -4.11 20.08 -14.15
CA LEU A 259 -3.14 20.07 -15.24
C LEU A 259 -3.81 19.76 -16.58
N ARG A 260 -3.35 20.45 -17.61
CA ARG A 260 -3.74 20.25 -19.01
C ARG A 260 -2.47 20.14 -19.85
N PHE A 261 -2.51 19.27 -20.85
CA PHE A 261 -1.36 19.00 -21.73
C PHE A 261 -1.73 19.31 -23.18
N PHE A 262 -0.85 20.04 -23.86
CA PHE A 262 -1.06 20.48 -25.23
C PHE A 262 0.17 20.18 -26.08
N LEU A 263 -0.05 19.72 -27.31
CA LEU A 263 1.01 19.62 -28.29
C LEU A 263 1.15 20.97 -29.02
N ALA A 264 2.25 21.68 -28.77
CA ALA A 264 2.61 22.92 -29.47
C ALA A 264 3.73 22.66 -30.51
N GLU A 265 4.06 23.68 -31.31
CA GLU A 265 5.13 23.58 -32.33
C GLU A 265 6.50 23.19 -31.75
N GLU A 266 6.78 23.62 -30.53
CA GLU A 266 8.04 23.34 -29.81
C GLU A 266 7.99 22.03 -29.00
N GLY A 267 6.89 21.29 -29.09
CA GLY A 267 6.64 20.06 -28.33
C GLY A 267 5.52 20.20 -27.29
N TRP A 268 5.44 19.20 -26.42
CA TRP A 268 4.41 19.16 -25.38
C TRP A 268 4.61 20.27 -24.33
N ARG A 269 3.50 20.89 -23.94
CA ARG A 269 3.42 21.89 -22.87
C ARG A 269 2.39 21.46 -21.84
N GLN A 270 2.59 21.86 -20.59
CA GLN A 270 1.59 21.71 -19.54
C GLN A 270 1.33 23.03 -18.81
N GLU A 271 0.11 23.19 -18.33
CA GLU A 271 -0.31 24.34 -17.54
C GLU A 271 -1.38 23.96 -16.52
N TYR A 272 -1.52 24.77 -15.47
CA TYR A 272 -2.62 24.67 -14.52
C TYR A 272 -3.88 25.33 -15.10
N GLY A 273 -4.95 24.56 -15.24
CA GLY A 273 -6.29 25.04 -15.55
C GLY A 273 -7.01 25.66 -14.33
N PRO A 274 -8.14 26.35 -14.51
CA PRO A 274 -8.93 26.89 -13.40
C PRO A 274 -9.57 25.78 -12.55
N VAL A 275 -9.94 26.04 -11.29
CA VAL A 275 -10.75 25.09 -10.49
C VAL A 275 -12.09 24.81 -11.17
N GLU A 276 -12.75 25.85 -11.68
CA GLU A 276 -14.02 25.72 -12.42
C GLU A 276 -13.79 25.03 -13.77
N GLY A 277 -14.53 23.95 -14.04
CA GLY A 277 -14.38 23.18 -15.29
C GLY A 277 -13.15 22.26 -15.33
N SER A 278 -12.48 22.01 -14.20
CA SER A 278 -11.41 20.99 -14.10
C SER A 278 -11.91 19.59 -13.75
N PHE A 279 -13.22 19.42 -13.59
CA PHE A 279 -13.86 18.12 -13.53
C PHE A 279 -15.21 18.14 -14.24
N GLU A 280 -15.71 16.95 -14.60
CA GLU A 280 -17.06 16.76 -15.15
C GLU A 280 -17.79 15.69 -14.33
N VAL A 281 -19.06 15.93 -13.98
CA VAL A 281 -19.93 14.95 -13.33
C VAL A 281 -21.09 14.60 -14.26
N ARG A 282 -21.32 13.31 -14.49
CA ARG A 282 -22.51 12.80 -15.18
C ARG A 282 -23.36 11.99 -14.22
N THR A 283 -24.67 12.11 -14.33
CA THR A 283 -25.62 11.29 -13.58
C THR A 283 -26.39 10.41 -14.56
N PHE A 284 -26.48 9.12 -14.25
CA PHE A 284 -27.22 8.13 -15.00
C PHE A 284 -28.29 7.52 -14.10
N ASP A 285 -29.55 7.69 -14.50
CA ASP A 285 -30.67 7.06 -13.83
C ASP A 285 -30.84 5.63 -14.36
N LEU A 286 -30.62 4.65 -13.49
CA LEU A 286 -30.80 3.23 -13.72
C LEU A 286 -31.99 2.66 -12.93
N SER A 287 -32.79 3.51 -12.28
CA SER A 287 -33.90 3.08 -11.43
C SER A 287 -34.99 2.34 -12.20
N ASP A 288 -35.17 2.67 -13.49
CA ASP A 288 -36.08 2.00 -14.41
C ASP A 288 -35.51 0.70 -15.01
N LEU A 289 -34.21 0.44 -14.84
CA LEU A 289 -33.57 -0.78 -15.34
C LEU A 289 -33.70 -1.93 -14.34
N PRO A 290 -33.90 -3.17 -14.82
CA PRO A 290 -33.88 -4.32 -13.94
C PRO A 290 -32.45 -4.55 -13.39
N PRO A 291 -32.28 -4.99 -12.12
CA PRO A 291 -30.98 -5.07 -11.46
C PRO A 291 -29.90 -5.87 -12.21
N GLU A 292 -30.29 -6.92 -12.92
CA GLU A 292 -29.40 -7.74 -13.73
C GLU A 292 -28.72 -6.98 -14.89
N ARG A 293 -29.24 -5.81 -15.28
CA ARG A 293 -28.67 -4.95 -16.34
C ARG A 293 -27.79 -3.83 -15.82
N TRP A 294 -27.76 -3.56 -14.51
CA TRP A 294 -26.98 -2.45 -13.98
C TRP A 294 -25.49 -2.59 -14.25
N ALA A 295 -24.93 -3.80 -14.10
CA ALA A 295 -23.51 -4.03 -14.35
C ALA A 295 -23.12 -3.74 -15.80
N GLU A 296 -23.97 -4.12 -16.76
CA GLU A 296 -23.77 -3.84 -18.19
C GLU A 296 -23.85 -2.34 -18.46
N ALA A 297 -24.88 -1.65 -17.95
CA ALA A 297 -25.05 -0.22 -18.12
C ALA A 297 -23.89 0.60 -17.52
N VAL A 298 -23.43 0.24 -16.31
CA VAL A 298 -22.27 0.86 -15.67
C VAL A 298 -21.00 0.64 -16.50
N SER A 299 -20.81 -0.56 -17.06
CA SER A 299 -19.64 -0.86 -17.90
C SER A 299 -19.67 -0.09 -19.22
N GLU A 300 -20.83 0.02 -19.86
CA GLU A 300 -21.01 0.73 -21.13
C GLU A 300 -20.77 2.23 -20.97
N GLU A 301 -21.44 2.86 -20.01
CA GLU A 301 -21.29 4.29 -19.74
C GLU A 301 -19.92 4.62 -19.17
N GLY A 302 -19.36 3.75 -18.31
CA GLY A 302 -17.99 3.88 -17.82
C GLY A 302 -16.96 3.80 -18.94
N GLY A 303 -17.16 2.92 -19.93
CA GLY A 303 -16.32 2.85 -21.12
C GLY A 303 -16.41 4.12 -21.98
N ARG A 304 -17.63 4.65 -22.19
CA ARG A 304 -17.84 5.93 -22.90
C ARG A 304 -17.17 7.10 -22.19
N LEU A 305 -17.27 7.16 -20.86
CA LEU A 305 -16.66 8.22 -20.08
C LEU A 305 -15.13 8.17 -20.17
N GLN A 306 -14.54 6.98 -20.04
CA GLN A 306 -13.11 6.78 -20.21
C GLN A 306 -12.61 7.19 -21.60
N ALA A 307 -13.31 6.78 -22.65
CA ALA A 307 -12.98 7.14 -24.04
C ALA A 307 -13.15 8.64 -24.36
N SER A 308 -13.90 9.37 -23.53
CA SER A 308 -14.16 10.80 -23.72
C SER A 308 -13.06 11.72 -23.14
N LEU A 309 -12.16 11.19 -22.32
CA LEU A 309 -11.09 11.98 -21.70
C LEU A 309 -10.11 12.48 -22.77
N ARG A 310 -9.68 13.74 -22.64
CA ARG A 310 -8.73 14.41 -23.53
C ARG A 310 -7.68 15.11 -22.70
N LEU A 311 -6.45 15.17 -23.20
CA LEU A 311 -5.30 15.66 -22.44
C LEU A 311 -5.37 17.17 -22.16
N GLU A 312 -6.10 17.88 -23.00
CA GLU A 312 -6.46 19.29 -22.89
C GLU A 312 -7.44 19.57 -21.73
N GLY A 313 -7.97 18.50 -21.11
CA GLY A 313 -8.78 18.55 -19.91
C GLY A 313 -10.29 18.67 -20.14
N PRO A 314 -11.10 18.48 -19.07
CA PRO A 314 -10.67 18.06 -17.72
C PRO A 314 -10.19 16.60 -17.66
N LEU A 315 -9.19 16.34 -16.81
CA LEU A 315 -8.59 15.01 -16.59
C LEU A 315 -9.22 14.24 -15.43
N VAL A 316 -10.23 14.83 -14.79
CA VAL A 316 -11.06 14.21 -13.75
C VAL A 316 -12.49 14.14 -14.24
N ARG A 317 -13.07 12.95 -14.29
CA ARG A 317 -14.47 12.73 -14.65
C ARG A 317 -15.12 11.83 -13.62
N ALA A 318 -16.38 12.11 -13.30
CA ALA A 318 -17.19 11.30 -12.40
C ALA A 318 -18.50 10.89 -13.08
N ALA A 319 -18.95 9.69 -12.80
CA ALA A 319 -20.29 9.22 -13.15
C ALA A 319 -20.99 8.66 -11.90
N PHE A 320 -22.13 9.25 -11.57
CA PHE A 320 -23.03 8.75 -10.54
C PHE A 320 -24.12 7.91 -11.21
N PHE A 321 -24.28 6.67 -10.76
CA PHE A 321 -25.29 5.73 -11.24
C PHE A 321 -26.33 5.54 -10.13
N ASP A 322 -27.50 6.15 -10.32
CA ASP A 322 -28.63 6.07 -9.40
C ASP A 322 -29.45 4.82 -9.71
N THR A 323 -29.58 3.93 -8.73
CA THR A 323 -30.33 2.67 -8.84
C THR A 323 -31.67 2.72 -8.11
N GLY A 324 -32.14 3.91 -7.76
CA GLY A 324 -33.31 4.13 -6.91
C GLY A 324 -33.04 3.81 -5.44
N GLY A 325 -31.82 4.09 -4.96
CA GLY A 325 -31.44 3.91 -3.54
C GLY A 325 -31.22 2.46 -3.11
N ARG A 326 -30.89 1.56 -4.06
CA ARG A 326 -30.62 0.15 -3.77
C ARG A 326 -29.13 -0.14 -3.63
N GLN A 327 -28.36 0.22 -4.65
CA GLN A 327 -26.93 -0.01 -4.77
C GLN A 327 -26.31 1.01 -5.73
N ASP A 328 -26.36 2.29 -5.35
CA ASP A 328 -25.81 3.35 -6.19
C ASP A 328 -24.30 3.16 -6.35
N ARG A 329 -23.77 3.66 -7.46
CA ARG A 329 -22.34 3.56 -7.80
C ARG A 329 -21.78 4.91 -8.19
N LEU A 330 -20.57 5.18 -7.74
CA LEU A 330 -19.78 6.32 -8.18
C LEU A 330 -18.55 5.81 -8.91
N LEU A 331 -18.45 6.11 -10.20
CA LEU A 331 -17.25 5.90 -10.98
C LEU A 331 -16.44 7.21 -11.00
N LEU A 332 -15.18 7.15 -10.58
CA LEU A 332 -14.19 8.20 -10.82
C LEU A 332 -13.25 7.72 -11.93
N VAL A 333 -12.98 8.57 -12.90
CA VAL A 333 -12.05 8.34 -14.00
C VAL A 333 -11.06 9.49 -14.00
N LEU A 334 -9.80 9.16 -13.74
CA LEU A 334 -8.70 10.11 -13.74
C LEU A 334 -7.65 9.68 -14.76
N HIS A 335 -6.94 10.62 -15.38
CA HIS A 335 -5.81 10.28 -16.22
C HIS A 335 -4.55 10.02 -15.38
N HIS A 336 -3.76 9.00 -15.72
CA HIS A 336 -2.57 8.62 -14.95
C HIS A 336 -1.45 9.70 -14.97
N LEU A 337 -1.56 10.74 -15.81
CA LEU A 337 -0.65 11.90 -15.76
C LEU A 337 -0.86 12.80 -14.54
N VAL A 338 -2.02 12.69 -13.86
CA VAL A 338 -2.39 13.54 -12.72
C VAL A 338 -2.70 12.74 -11.45
N VAL A 339 -2.66 11.42 -11.51
CA VAL A 339 -2.85 10.52 -10.37
C VAL A 339 -2.03 9.25 -10.58
N ASP A 340 -1.60 8.62 -9.49
CA ASP A 340 -0.99 7.29 -9.50
C ASP A 340 -1.65 6.37 -8.46
N GLY A 341 -1.00 5.27 -8.10
CA GLY A 341 -1.57 4.25 -7.21
C GLY A 341 -1.34 4.49 -5.71
N VAL A 342 -0.70 5.59 -5.29
CA VAL A 342 -0.29 5.85 -3.89
C VAL A 342 -1.23 6.80 -3.18
#